data_AF-A0A259FMN6-F1
#
_entry.id   AF-A0A259FMN6-F1
#
_cell.length_a   1.000
_cell.length_b   1.000
_cell.length_c   1.000
_cell.angle_alpha   90.00
_cell.angle_beta   90.00
_cell.angle_gamma   90.00
#
_symmetry.space_group_name_H-M   'P 1'
#
loop_
_entity.id
_entity.type
_entity.pdbx_description
1 polymer ?
#
loop_
_entity_poly.entity_id
_entity_poly.type
_entity_poly.pdbx_seq_one_letter_code
_entity_poly.pdbx_strand_id
1 'polypeptide(L)'
;MTRFAPLAALMLASSTVFAAGPQPDVQAEMKKMQEAQAKLMAAMMSEHTSRLGYQETIAALQEAAKKRGWEVGPVVNMQEAMQKAGQKDARPFTMLAMCKKDLAETLLKAQMANRALPFAPCRISVFEGTDGKVYIAKPNTELMAQMAMPAFAPLLKQFVSEEKALLAGIAD
;
A
#
# COMPACT_ATOMS: atom_id res chain seq x y z
N MET A 1 42.01 -63.79 29.59
CA MET A 1 40.94 -63.93 28.58
C MET A 1 39.69 -63.27 29.14
N THR A 2 39.19 -62.22 28.45
CA THR A 2 37.76 -61.82 28.29
C THR A 2 36.81 -61.96 29.48
N ARG A 3 36.04 -60.98 29.96
CA ARG A 3 35.43 -59.71 29.50
C ARG A 3 34.88 -59.05 30.80
N PHE A 4 34.56 -57.77 30.97
CA PHE A 4 33.55 -56.93 30.31
C PHE A 4 33.62 -55.54 31.00
N ALA A 5 33.57 -54.45 30.23
CA ALA A 5 33.05 -53.16 30.71
C ALA A 5 31.55 -53.09 30.36
N PRO A 6 30.72 -52.38 31.16
CA PRO A 6 30.21 -51.07 30.72
C PRO A 6 30.04 -50.06 31.88
N LEU A 7 30.30 -48.76 31.73
CA LEU A 7 29.44 -47.71 31.12
C LEU A 7 28.12 -47.45 31.90
N ALA A 8 28.12 -46.45 32.79
CA ALA A 8 26.98 -45.65 33.30
C ALA A 8 27.47 -44.82 34.51
N ALA A 9 27.09 -43.58 34.80
CA ALA A 9 26.16 -42.64 34.19
C ALA A 9 26.65 -41.23 34.56
N LEU A 10 26.86 -40.37 33.56
CA LEU A 10 27.12 -38.95 33.78
C LEU A 10 25.77 -38.29 34.10
N MET A 11 25.63 -37.79 35.33
CA MET A 11 24.44 -37.09 35.84
C MET A 11 24.05 -35.94 34.90
N LEU A 12 22.85 -36.04 34.33
CA LEU A 12 22.15 -34.95 33.64
C LEU A 12 21.86 -33.84 34.66
N ALA A 13 22.60 -32.73 34.59
CA ALA A 13 22.20 -31.49 35.24
C ALA A 13 21.06 -30.86 34.41
N SER A 14 19.82 -31.18 34.80
CA SER A 14 18.61 -30.55 34.27
C SER A 14 18.64 -29.04 34.53
N SER A 15 18.91 -28.26 33.49
CA SER A 15 18.63 -26.82 33.50
C SER A 15 17.14 -26.64 33.26
N THR A 16 16.38 -26.50 34.34
CA THR A 16 15.06 -25.88 34.28
C THR A 16 15.24 -24.41 33.95
N VAL A 17 15.29 -24.08 32.66
CA VAL A 17 14.99 -22.72 32.20
C VAL A 17 13.50 -22.52 32.48
N PHE A 18 13.18 -21.78 33.55
CA PHE A 18 11.86 -21.21 33.70
C PHE A 18 11.67 -20.23 32.53
N ALA A 19 10.85 -20.63 31.56
CA ALA A 19 10.33 -19.70 30.56
C ALA A 19 9.36 -18.74 31.27
N ALA A 20 9.89 -17.65 31.83
CA ALA A 20 9.07 -16.52 32.18
C ALA A 20 8.53 -15.93 30.86
N GLY A 21 7.24 -16.10 30.59
CA GLY A 21 6.56 -15.38 29.52
C GLY A 21 6.77 -13.87 29.68
N PRO A 22 6.68 -13.07 28.60
CA PRO A 22 6.90 -11.62 28.68
C PRO A 22 6.03 -11.00 29.78
N GLN A 23 6.53 -10.02 30.54
CA GLN A 23 5.74 -9.36 31.59
C GLN A 23 4.49 -8.66 30.98
N PRO A 24 3.36 -8.56 31.71
CA PRO A 24 2.08 -8.05 31.18
C PRO A 24 2.14 -6.63 30.58
N ASP A 25 3.06 -5.81 31.07
CA ASP A 25 3.35 -4.46 30.58
C ASP A 25 3.99 -4.47 29.19
N VAL A 26 5.00 -5.32 28.97
CA VAL A 26 5.66 -5.50 27.67
C VAL A 26 4.67 -6.01 26.62
N GLN A 27 3.77 -6.91 27.00
CA GLN A 27 2.74 -7.45 26.10
C GLN A 27 1.74 -6.38 25.66
N ALA A 28 1.31 -5.52 26.60
CA ALA A 28 0.40 -4.41 26.31
C ALA A 28 1.06 -3.36 25.40
N GLU A 29 2.34 -3.04 25.63
CA GLU A 29 3.10 -2.13 24.78
C GLU A 29 3.32 -2.67 23.37
N MET A 30 3.67 -3.96 23.23
CA MET A 30 3.78 -4.63 21.94
C MET A 30 2.47 -4.60 21.17
N LYS A 31 1.33 -4.88 21.84
CA LYS A 31 0.01 -4.80 21.21
C LYS A 31 -0.30 -3.37 20.73
N LYS A 32 -0.02 -2.37 21.55
CA LYS A 32 -0.21 -0.96 21.18
C LYS A 32 0.64 -0.56 19.98
N MET A 33 1.89 -1.03 19.91
CA MET A 33 2.77 -0.80 18.78
C MET A 33 2.26 -1.51 17.51
N GLN A 34 1.77 -2.74 17.63
CA GLN A 34 1.15 -3.48 16.51
C GLN A 34 -0.09 -2.76 15.98
N GLU A 35 -0.96 -2.28 16.87
CA GLU A 35 -2.14 -1.50 16.48
C GLU A 35 -1.77 -0.18 15.79
N ALA A 36 -0.74 0.51 16.29
CA ALA A 36 -0.23 1.73 15.67
C ALA A 36 0.35 1.45 14.27
N GLN A 37 1.11 0.36 14.11
CA GLN A 37 1.64 -0.06 12.82
C GLN A 37 0.51 -0.44 11.84
N ALA A 38 -0.51 -1.15 12.30
CA ALA A 38 -1.67 -1.50 11.48
C ALA A 38 -2.45 -0.26 11.02
N LYS A 39 -2.69 0.69 11.93
CA LYS A 39 -3.32 1.98 11.59
C LYS A 39 -2.51 2.78 10.59
N LEU A 40 -1.19 2.81 10.75
CA LEU A 40 -0.29 3.48 9.81
C LEU A 40 -0.39 2.85 8.41
N MET A 41 -0.35 1.52 8.32
CA MET A 41 -0.47 0.81 7.04
C MET A 41 -1.82 1.10 6.36
N ALA A 42 -2.92 1.15 7.12
CA ALA A 42 -4.23 1.51 6.60
C ALA A 42 -4.27 2.96 6.06
N ALA A 43 -3.59 3.89 6.74
CA ALA A 43 -3.54 5.29 6.35
C ALA A 43 -2.68 5.59 5.10
N MET A 44 -1.85 4.63 4.65
CA MET A 44 -1.00 4.78 3.44
C MET A 44 -1.80 4.83 2.14
N MET A 45 -3.08 4.48 2.17
CA MET A 45 -4.00 4.63 1.04
C MET A 45 -5.05 5.68 1.38
N SER A 46 -5.47 6.45 0.38
CA SER A 46 -6.59 7.38 0.46
C SER A 46 -7.71 6.91 -0.44
N GLU A 47 -8.94 6.97 0.05
CA GLU A 47 -10.16 6.64 -0.67
C GLU A 47 -11.01 7.90 -0.80
N HIS A 48 -11.61 8.08 -1.98
CA HIS A 48 -12.52 9.17 -2.31
C HIS A 48 -13.79 8.60 -2.93
N THR A 49 -14.94 9.19 -2.60
CA THR A 49 -16.20 8.83 -3.25
C THR A 49 -16.28 9.53 -4.60
N SER A 50 -16.55 8.78 -5.66
CA SER A 50 -16.83 9.38 -6.97
C SER A 50 -18.21 10.01 -6.99
N ARG A 51 -18.32 11.14 -7.69
CA ARG A 51 -19.58 11.82 -8.01
C ARG A 51 -20.28 11.23 -9.24
N LEU A 52 -19.62 10.30 -9.93
CA LEU A 52 -20.02 9.74 -11.23
C LEU A 52 -20.27 8.23 -11.12
N GLY A 53 -20.89 7.65 -12.16
CA GLY A 53 -21.00 6.20 -12.30
C GLY A 53 -19.65 5.50 -12.51
N TYR A 54 -19.60 4.18 -12.42
CA TYR A 54 -18.35 3.41 -12.44
C TYR A 54 -17.52 3.64 -13.72
N GLN A 55 -18.13 3.40 -14.89
CA GLN A 55 -17.47 3.60 -16.19
C GLN A 55 -17.20 5.08 -16.49
N GLU A 56 -18.12 5.96 -16.09
CA GLU A 56 -17.97 7.41 -16.24
C GLU A 56 -16.78 7.94 -15.43
N THR A 57 -16.56 7.42 -14.22
CA THR A 57 -15.41 7.74 -13.37
C THR A 57 -14.11 7.36 -14.06
N ILE A 58 -14.04 6.14 -14.61
CA ILE A 58 -12.86 5.64 -15.33
C ILE A 58 -12.55 6.51 -16.55
N ALA A 59 -13.58 6.88 -17.33
CA ALA A 59 -13.41 7.75 -18.49
C ALA A 59 -12.99 9.17 -18.10
N ALA A 60 -13.65 9.76 -17.09
CA ALA A 60 -13.36 11.11 -16.61
C ALA A 60 -11.93 11.23 -16.09
N LEU A 61 -11.44 10.24 -15.34
CA LEU A 61 -10.07 10.20 -14.83
C LEU A 61 -9.05 10.16 -15.97
N GLN A 62 -9.25 9.30 -16.99
CA GLN A 62 -8.35 9.21 -18.13
C GLN A 62 -8.33 10.50 -18.96
N GLU A 63 -9.49 11.11 -19.18
CA GLU A 63 -9.58 12.38 -19.91
C GLU A 63 -8.97 13.55 -19.13
N ALA A 64 -9.21 13.61 -17.81
CA ALA A 64 -8.55 14.59 -16.95
C ALA A 64 -7.04 14.40 -16.96
N ALA A 65 -6.55 13.17 -16.84
CA ALA A 65 -5.12 12.85 -16.90
C ALA A 65 -4.50 13.34 -18.22
N LYS A 66 -5.07 12.98 -19.38
CA LYS A 66 -4.60 13.42 -20.69
C LYS A 66 -4.55 14.94 -20.81
N LYS A 67 -5.64 15.64 -20.43
CA LYS A 67 -5.73 17.11 -20.48
C LYS A 67 -4.66 17.79 -19.61
N ARG A 68 -4.23 17.14 -18.54
CA ARG A 68 -3.20 17.65 -17.62
C ARG A 68 -1.78 17.20 -17.99
N GLY A 69 -1.63 16.55 -19.15
CA GLY A 69 -0.35 16.03 -19.62
C GLY A 69 0.21 14.95 -18.68
N TRP A 70 -0.67 14.13 -18.10
CA TRP A 70 -0.29 12.86 -17.51
C TRP A 70 -0.29 11.79 -18.61
N GLU A 71 0.63 10.85 -18.52
CA GLU A 71 0.56 9.64 -19.33
C GLU A 71 -0.56 8.75 -18.80
N VAL A 72 -1.41 8.26 -19.70
CA VAL A 72 -2.36 7.18 -19.40
C VAL A 72 -1.79 5.88 -19.96
N GLY A 73 -1.44 4.97 -19.05
CA GLY A 73 -0.95 3.63 -19.35
C GLY A 73 -2.07 2.60 -19.41
N PRO A 74 -1.76 1.31 -19.19
CA PRO A 74 -2.73 0.23 -19.25
C PRO A 74 -3.88 0.41 -18.25
N VAL A 75 -5.09 0.12 -18.74
CA VAL A 75 -6.30 -0.04 -17.94
C VAL A 75 -6.51 -1.54 -17.73
N VAL A 76 -6.54 -1.98 -16.48
CA VAL A 76 -6.71 -3.39 -16.13
C VAL A 76 -8.10 -3.57 -15.52
N ASN A 77 -9.01 -4.18 -16.26
CA ASN A 77 -10.31 -4.60 -15.76
C ASN A 77 -10.15 -5.85 -14.87
N MET A 78 -10.08 -5.62 -13.56
CA MET A 78 -9.89 -6.69 -12.59
C MET A 78 -11.15 -7.52 -12.41
N GLN A 79 -12.33 -6.94 -12.60
CA GLN A 79 -13.59 -7.70 -12.57
C GLN A 79 -13.56 -8.81 -13.63
N GLU A 80 -13.25 -8.46 -14.88
CA GLU A 80 -13.17 -9.43 -15.97
C GLU A 80 -12.08 -10.48 -15.72
N ALA A 81 -10.90 -10.06 -15.23
CA ALA A 81 -9.82 -10.97 -14.91
C ALA A 81 -10.22 -11.99 -13.81
N MET A 82 -10.92 -11.52 -12.77
CA MET A 82 -11.40 -12.37 -11.68
C MET A 82 -12.51 -13.34 -12.14
N GLN A 83 -13.43 -12.88 -13.00
CA GLN A 83 -14.48 -13.72 -13.58
C GLN A 83 -13.87 -14.83 -14.45
N LYS A 84 -12.87 -14.51 -15.27
CA LYS A 84 -12.11 -15.51 -16.05
C LYS A 84 -11.39 -16.53 -15.15
N ALA A 85 -11.01 -16.12 -13.94
CA ALA A 85 -10.43 -16.99 -12.92
C ALA A 85 -11.47 -17.76 -12.07
N GLY A 86 -12.76 -17.67 -12.41
CA GLY A 86 -13.84 -18.43 -11.76
C GLY A 86 -14.60 -17.70 -10.65
N GLN A 87 -14.28 -16.43 -10.38
CA GLN A 87 -15.00 -15.61 -9.39
C GLN A 87 -16.26 -15.01 -10.00
N LYS A 88 -17.38 -15.75 -9.92
CA LYS A 88 -18.65 -15.39 -10.58
C LYS A 88 -19.25 -14.08 -10.07
N ASP A 89 -19.08 -13.78 -8.79
CA ASP A 89 -19.65 -12.60 -8.13
C ASP A 89 -18.65 -11.44 -8.01
N ALA A 90 -17.61 -11.43 -8.85
CA ALA A 90 -16.62 -10.36 -8.84
C ALA A 90 -17.29 -9.00 -9.12
N ARG A 91 -17.06 -8.06 -8.22
CA ARG A 91 -17.59 -6.69 -8.29
C ARG A 91 -16.79 -5.85 -9.30
N PRO A 92 -17.37 -4.75 -9.82
CA PRO A 92 -16.63 -3.79 -10.63
C PRO A 92 -15.37 -3.30 -9.91
N PHE A 93 -14.22 -3.56 -10.52
CA PHE A 93 -12.90 -3.14 -10.04
C PHE A 93 -11.95 -2.98 -11.23
N THR A 94 -11.36 -1.79 -11.36
CA THR A 94 -10.42 -1.44 -12.44
C THR A 94 -9.22 -0.75 -11.84
N MET A 95 -8.02 -1.12 -12.31
CA MET A 95 -6.78 -0.41 -12.01
C MET A 95 -6.33 0.41 -13.20
N LEU A 96 -5.98 1.67 -12.95
CA LEU A 96 -5.51 2.65 -13.91
C LEU A 96 -4.04 2.98 -13.59
N ALA A 97 -3.15 2.79 -14.56
CA ALA A 97 -1.79 3.33 -14.49
C ALA A 97 -1.80 4.73 -15.13
N MET A 98 -1.61 5.77 -14.33
CA MET A 98 -1.57 7.16 -14.82
C MET A 98 -0.44 7.91 -14.13
N CYS A 99 0.44 8.55 -14.89
CA CYS A 99 1.68 9.09 -14.31
C CYS A 99 2.07 10.45 -14.88
N LYS A 100 2.43 11.38 -13.99
CA LYS A 100 3.10 12.63 -14.36
C LYS A 100 4.59 12.35 -14.58
N LYS A 101 4.95 11.88 -15.78
CA LYS A 101 6.26 11.30 -16.11
C LYS A 101 7.46 12.14 -15.64
N ASP A 102 7.49 13.42 -15.96
CA ASP A 102 8.63 14.29 -15.61
C ASP A 102 8.82 14.42 -14.09
N LEU A 103 7.70 14.50 -13.36
CA LEU A 103 7.72 14.56 -11.90
C LEU A 103 8.11 13.21 -11.29
N ALA A 104 7.63 12.11 -11.86
CA ALA A 104 7.99 10.75 -11.42
C ALA A 104 9.47 10.45 -11.62
N GLU A 105 10.05 10.85 -12.76
CA GLU A 105 11.47 10.70 -13.06
C GLU A 105 12.34 11.52 -12.10
N THR A 106 11.92 12.76 -11.80
CA THR A 106 12.61 13.62 -10.84
C THR A 106 12.55 13.03 -9.42
N LEU A 107 11.40 12.49 -9.02
CA LEU A 107 11.21 11.80 -7.75
C LEU A 107 12.11 10.56 -7.66
N LEU A 108 12.14 9.73 -8.70
CA LEU A 108 12.98 8.54 -8.78
C LEU A 108 14.46 8.89 -8.59
N LYS A 109 14.97 9.89 -9.31
CA LYS A 109 16.36 10.36 -9.18
C LYS A 109 16.67 10.83 -7.76
N ALA A 110 15.78 11.60 -7.15
CA ALA A 110 15.94 12.08 -5.77
C ALA A 110 15.96 10.92 -4.77
N GLN A 111 15.07 9.93 -4.92
CA GLN A 111 15.04 8.74 -4.08
C GLN A 111 16.33 7.92 -4.21
N MET A 112 16.79 7.67 -5.44
CA MET A 112 18.03 6.93 -5.71
C MET A 112 19.26 7.63 -5.12
N ALA A 113 19.38 8.95 -5.29
CA ALA A 113 20.48 9.74 -4.73
C ALA A 113 20.54 9.66 -3.20
N ASN A 114 19.38 9.46 -2.55
CA ASN A 114 19.25 9.36 -1.10
C ASN A 114 19.16 7.90 -0.61
N ARG A 115 19.41 6.91 -1.47
CA ARG A 115 19.31 5.46 -1.15
C ARG A 115 17.94 5.06 -0.58
N ALA A 116 16.89 5.78 -0.94
CA ALA A 116 15.52 5.43 -0.60
C ALA A 116 14.97 4.40 -1.60
N LEU A 117 14.03 3.56 -1.16
CA LEU A 117 13.33 2.64 -2.04
C LEU A 117 12.47 3.45 -3.03
N PRO A 118 12.65 3.27 -4.35
CA PRO A 118 11.88 4.02 -5.32
C PRO A 118 10.39 3.70 -5.30
N PHE A 119 9.56 4.74 -5.38
CA PHE A 119 8.11 4.61 -5.58
C PHE A 119 7.56 5.86 -6.25
N ALA A 120 6.46 5.71 -7.00
CA ALA A 120 5.68 6.83 -7.53
C ALA A 120 4.18 6.54 -7.38
N PRO A 121 3.34 7.53 -7.03
CA PRO A 121 1.91 7.34 -6.80
C PRO A 121 1.10 7.29 -8.11
N CYS A 122 1.54 6.49 -9.08
CA CYS A 122 1.00 6.47 -10.45
C CYS A 122 -0.07 5.38 -10.69
N ARG A 123 -0.66 4.82 -9.62
CA ARG A 123 -1.74 3.83 -9.70
C ARG A 123 -2.99 4.36 -8.99
N ILE A 124 -4.12 4.32 -9.69
CA ILE A 124 -5.44 4.63 -9.16
C ILE A 124 -6.35 3.42 -9.39
N SER A 125 -7.14 3.07 -8.37
CA SER A 125 -8.13 2.01 -8.40
C SER A 125 -9.52 2.63 -8.41
N VAL A 126 -10.40 2.15 -9.29
CA VAL A 126 -11.83 2.50 -9.29
C VAL A 126 -12.63 1.23 -9.03
N PHE A 127 -13.55 1.26 -8.06
CA PHE A 127 -14.34 0.08 -7.69
C PHE A 127 -15.71 0.45 -7.13
N GLU A 128 -16.63 -0.51 -7.12
CA GLU A 128 -17.92 -0.36 -6.43
C GLU A 128 -17.89 -0.99 -5.04
N GLY A 129 -18.10 -0.17 -4.01
CA GLY A 129 -18.18 -0.60 -2.62
C GLY A 129 -19.51 -1.27 -2.30
N THR A 130 -19.60 -1.94 -1.15
CA THR A 130 -20.75 -2.76 -0.76
C THR A 130 -22.06 -1.99 -0.61
N ASP A 131 -21.99 -0.68 -0.45
CA ASP A 131 -23.11 0.26 -0.41
C ASP A 131 -23.60 0.71 -1.79
N GLY A 132 -23.01 0.18 -2.87
CA GLY A 132 -23.38 0.51 -4.25
C GLY A 132 -22.77 1.82 -4.75
N LYS A 133 -21.92 2.49 -3.96
CA LYS A 133 -21.19 3.69 -4.40
C LYS A 133 -19.90 3.34 -5.12
N VAL A 134 -19.44 4.28 -5.94
CA VAL A 134 -18.17 4.17 -6.66
C VAL A 134 -17.09 4.88 -5.87
N TYR A 135 -15.96 4.21 -5.68
CA TYR A 135 -14.82 4.69 -4.93
C TYR A 135 -13.58 4.76 -5.81
N ILE A 136 -12.73 5.73 -5.50
CA ILE A 136 -11.41 5.95 -6.08
C ILE A 136 -10.39 5.78 -4.97
N ALA A 137 -9.56 4.73 -5.05
CA ALA A 137 -8.46 4.50 -4.12
C ALA A 137 -7.11 4.79 -4.79
N LYS A 138 -6.25 5.49 -4.08
CA LYS A 138 -4.88 5.83 -4.52
C LYS A 138 -3.94 5.86 -3.30
N PRO A 139 -2.61 5.86 -3.49
CA PRO A 139 -1.69 6.14 -2.40
C PRO A 139 -2.03 7.48 -1.71
N ASN A 140 -1.90 7.52 -0.40
CA ASN A 140 -2.06 8.75 0.38
C ASN A 140 -0.79 9.59 0.26
N THR A 141 -0.59 10.20 -0.91
CA THR A 141 0.61 10.97 -1.23
C THR A 141 0.83 12.14 -0.27
N GLU A 142 -0.24 12.68 0.34
CA GLU A 142 -0.16 13.74 1.35
C GLU A 142 0.51 13.23 2.63
N LEU A 143 0.06 12.10 3.18
CA LEU A 143 0.71 11.47 4.33
C LEU A 143 2.13 11.01 3.99
N MET A 144 2.33 10.42 2.80
CA MET A 144 3.67 10.02 2.35
C MET A 144 4.61 11.22 2.26
N ALA A 145 4.14 12.39 1.82
CA ALA A 145 4.94 13.62 1.77
C ALA A 145 5.32 14.13 3.16
N GLN A 146 4.46 13.95 4.18
CA GLN A 146 4.74 14.33 5.56
C GLN A 146 5.81 13.45 6.20
N MET A 147 5.83 12.16 5.85
CA MET A 147 6.78 11.17 6.37
C MET A 147 8.07 11.06 5.55
N ALA A 148 8.09 11.66 4.35
CA ALA A 148 9.20 11.58 3.42
C ALA A 148 10.43 12.34 3.92
N MET A 149 11.59 11.90 3.44
CA MET A 149 12.84 12.63 3.64
C MET A 149 12.73 14.03 3.03
N PRO A 150 13.33 15.07 3.65
CA PRO A 150 13.29 16.43 3.13
C PRO A 150 13.74 16.56 1.67
N ALA A 151 14.64 15.69 1.22
CA ALA A 151 15.19 15.68 -0.13
C ALA A 151 14.15 15.45 -1.25
N PHE A 152 13.03 14.77 -0.96
CA PHE A 152 11.99 14.48 -1.97
C PHE A 152 10.56 14.74 -1.50
N ALA A 153 10.35 15.13 -0.24
CA ALA A 153 9.06 15.59 0.25
C ALA A 153 8.41 16.70 -0.64
N PRO A 154 9.15 17.71 -1.16
CA PRO A 154 8.58 18.71 -2.06
C PRO A 154 8.01 18.14 -3.36
N LEU A 155 8.64 17.10 -3.92
CA LEU A 155 8.18 16.44 -5.15
C LEU A 155 6.87 15.69 -4.90
N LEU A 156 6.74 15.04 -3.74
CA LEU A 156 5.48 14.42 -3.32
C LEU A 156 4.38 15.46 -3.10
N LYS A 157 4.69 16.65 -2.56
CA LYS A 157 3.71 17.75 -2.45
C LYS A 157 3.25 18.28 -3.82
N GLN A 158 4.13 18.26 -4.83
CA GLN A 158 3.72 18.55 -6.21
C GLN A 158 2.77 17.48 -6.74
N PHE A 159 3.05 16.19 -6.48
CA PHE A 159 2.10 15.11 -6.79
C PHE A 159 0.75 15.33 -6.13
N VAL A 160 0.70 15.68 -4.84
CA VAL A 160 -0.56 16.01 -4.14
C VAL A 160 -1.35 17.09 -4.88
N SER A 161 -0.68 18.14 -5.35
CA SER A 161 -1.33 19.23 -6.08
C SER A 161 -1.88 18.77 -7.43
N GLU A 162 -1.11 17.95 -8.15
CA GLU A 162 -1.51 17.38 -9.43
C GLU A 162 -2.66 16.37 -9.27
N GLU A 163 -2.64 15.53 -8.24
CA GLU A 163 -3.71 14.59 -7.89
C GLU A 163 -5.01 15.31 -7.51
N LYS A 164 -4.92 16.37 -6.68
CA LYS A 164 -6.09 17.20 -6.34
C LYS A 164 -6.72 17.82 -7.59
N ALA A 165 -5.89 18.32 -8.51
CA ALA A 165 -6.37 18.84 -9.79
C ALA A 165 -6.92 17.75 -10.72
N LEU A 166 -6.38 16.53 -10.67
CA LEU A 166 -6.87 15.37 -11.42
C LEU A 166 -8.28 14.96 -10.96
N LEU A 167 -8.52 14.95 -9.65
CA LEU A 167 -9.79 14.52 -9.04
C LEU A 167 -10.85 15.63 -9.00
N ALA A 168 -10.50 16.87 -9.33
CA ALA A 168 -11.39 18.02 -9.26
C ALA A 168 -12.65 17.81 -10.12
N GLY A 169 -13.82 17.85 -9.48
CA GLY A 169 -15.11 17.62 -10.12
C GLY A 169 -15.46 16.15 -10.39
N ILE A 170 -14.55 15.21 -10.10
CA ILE A 170 -14.77 13.77 -10.22
C ILE A 170 -15.07 13.16 -8.84
N ALA A 171 -14.33 13.56 -7.81
CA ALA A 171 -14.42 12.98 -6.47
C ALA A 171 -14.77 14.03 -5.39
N ASP A 172 -15.02 13.57 -4.17
CA ASP A 172 -15.18 14.41 -2.97
C ASP A 172 -13.86 15.05 -2.48
#